data_AF-A0A3E0PU43-F1
#
_entry.id   AF-A0A3E0PU43-F1
#
_cell.length_a   1.000
_cell.length_b   1.000
_cell.length_c   1.000
_cell.angle_alpha   90.00
_cell.angle_beta   90.00
_cell.angle_gamma   90.00
#
_symmetry.space_group_name_H-M   'P 1'
#
loop_
_entity.id
_entity.type
_entity.pdbx_description
1 polymer ?
#
loop_
_entity_poly.entity_id
_entity_poly.type
_entity_poly.pdbx_seq_one_letter_code
_entity_poly.pdbx_strand_id
1 'polypeptide(L)'
;MNHVLEVGCGDGELLFFWGRRKPGAAGIDDRPETAGLPSAADGITRGSVAGKFPFAPHSLDRIIVTGSSTYAADLTAPEAYIATANLLSALKPRRRVIFLEPGVAGGRPEEARLRTIEEHLENFPGTIVTRSYHDGMERFLSLEWLIGRKRQVDLMLVTFTVPRKPISRLEWHQHAREAVMARQTPAATRAA
;
A
#
# COMPACT_ATOMS: atom_id res chain seq x y z
N MET A 1 -5.93 -20.22 -6.18
CA MET A 1 -6.80 -19.04 -5.92
C MET A 1 -5.91 -17.80 -5.78
N ASN A 2 -6.39 -16.63 -6.21
CA ASN A 2 -5.66 -15.36 -6.08
C ASN A 2 -6.01 -14.72 -4.73
N HIS A 3 -5.05 -14.68 -3.80
CA HIS A 3 -5.27 -14.03 -2.50
C HIS A 3 -4.87 -12.55 -2.56
N VAL A 4 -5.78 -11.68 -2.14
CA VAL A 4 -5.61 -10.22 -2.18
C VAL A 4 -5.79 -9.67 -0.78
N LEU A 5 -4.85 -8.84 -0.34
CA LEU A 5 -4.95 -8.11 0.92
C LEU A 5 -5.15 -6.62 0.64
N GLU A 6 -6.11 -6.01 1.31
CA GLU A 6 -6.28 -4.57 1.40
C GLU A 6 -5.75 -4.06 2.74
N VAL A 7 -4.99 -2.97 2.74
CA VAL A 7 -4.37 -2.37 3.92
C VAL A 7 -4.84 -0.92 4.04
N GLY A 8 -5.39 -0.57 5.20
CA GLY A 8 -6.17 0.66 5.36
C GLY A 8 -7.53 0.52 4.67
N CYS A 9 -8.16 -0.64 4.83
CA CYS A 9 -9.43 -0.97 4.16
C CYS A 9 -10.64 -0.19 4.70
N GLY A 10 -10.45 0.54 5.80
CA GLY A 10 -11.45 1.36 6.43
C GLY A 10 -12.63 0.53 6.94
N ASP A 11 -13.76 0.70 6.25
CA ASP A 11 -15.02 0.01 6.53
C ASP A 11 -15.23 -1.18 5.56
N GLY A 12 -14.26 -1.43 4.68
CA GLY A 12 -14.24 -2.58 3.77
C GLY A 12 -15.08 -2.42 2.50
N GLU A 13 -15.35 -1.19 2.04
CA GLU A 13 -16.14 -0.97 0.81
C GLU A 13 -15.51 -1.66 -0.42
N LEU A 14 -14.19 -1.54 -0.56
CA LEU A 14 -13.44 -2.14 -1.67
C LEU A 14 -13.34 -3.67 -1.50
N LEU A 15 -13.18 -4.16 -0.27
CA LEU A 15 -13.28 -5.58 0.06
C LEU A 15 -14.64 -6.17 -0.27
N PHE A 16 -15.74 -5.47 0.03
CA PHE A 16 -17.08 -5.91 -0.32
C PHE A 16 -17.23 -6.07 -1.84
N PHE A 17 -16.68 -5.11 -2.61
CA PHE A 17 -16.66 -5.18 -4.07
C PHE A 17 -15.83 -6.38 -4.57
N TRP A 18 -14.69 -6.68 -3.95
CA TRP A 18 -13.86 -7.82 -4.33
C TRP A 18 -14.36 -9.17 -3.83
N GLY A 19 -14.94 -9.25 -2.64
CA GLY A 19 -15.46 -10.48 -2.03
C GLY A 19 -16.54 -11.12 -2.89
N ARG A 20 -17.35 -10.30 -3.59
CA ARG A 20 -18.30 -10.77 -4.60
C ARG A 20 -17.66 -11.41 -5.84
N ARG A 21 -16.39 -11.10 -6.13
CA ARG A 21 -15.68 -11.53 -7.35
C ARG A 21 -14.50 -12.47 -7.09
N LYS A 22 -14.00 -12.54 -5.84
CA LYS A 22 -12.77 -13.26 -5.47
C LYS A 22 -12.89 -13.83 -4.05
N PRO A 23 -13.03 -15.16 -3.89
CA PRO A 23 -13.15 -15.82 -2.58
C PRO A 23 -11.81 -15.90 -1.79
N GLY A 24 -11.01 -14.83 -1.79
CA GLY A 24 -9.71 -14.77 -1.10
C GLY A 24 -9.24 -13.33 -0.85
N ALA A 25 -10.17 -12.39 -0.78
CA ALA A 25 -9.91 -11.02 -0.37
C ALA A 25 -9.95 -10.93 1.16
N ALA A 26 -8.98 -10.23 1.75
CA ALA A 26 -8.91 -9.97 3.19
C ALA A 26 -8.48 -8.51 3.42
N GLY A 27 -8.81 -7.97 4.59
CA GLY A 27 -8.50 -6.60 5.00
C GLY A 27 -7.64 -6.53 6.25
N ILE A 28 -6.75 -5.56 6.32
CA ILE A 28 -6.18 -5.04 7.56
C ILE A 28 -6.50 -3.56 7.67
N ASP A 29 -6.91 -3.12 8.86
CA ASP A 29 -7.09 -1.70 9.17
C ASP A 29 -6.50 -1.37 10.54
N ASP A 30 -5.78 -0.26 10.61
CA ASP A 30 -5.05 0.22 11.78
C ASP A 30 -5.80 1.33 12.54
N ARG A 31 -6.98 1.76 12.07
CA ARG A 31 -7.80 2.73 12.77
C ARG A 31 -8.42 2.09 14.02
N PRO A 32 -8.52 2.83 15.14
CA PRO A 32 -9.22 2.34 16.32
C PRO A 32 -10.69 2.05 15.98
N GLU A 33 -11.26 1.01 16.58
CA GLU A 33 -12.68 0.67 16.40
C GLU A 33 -13.54 1.90 16.68
N THR A 34 -14.21 2.40 15.65
CA THR A 34 -15.21 3.43 15.81
C THR A 34 -16.48 2.73 16.30
N ALA A 35 -16.87 3.00 17.53
CA ALA A 35 -18.07 2.43 18.14
C ALA A 35 -19.29 2.71 17.24
N GLY A 36 -19.88 1.65 16.66
CA GLY A 36 -21.13 1.73 15.90
C GLY A 36 -21.06 1.30 14.43
N LEU A 37 -19.88 1.03 13.87
CA LEU A 37 -19.78 0.39 12.55
C LEU A 37 -19.77 -1.14 12.72
N PRO A 38 -20.57 -1.90 11.94
CA PRO A 38 -20.63 -3.35 12.08
C PRO A 38 -19.23 -3.95 11.96
N SER A 39 -18.76 -4.51 13.08
CA SER A 39 -17.52 -5.26 13.16
C SER A 39 -17.63 -6.48 12.26
N ALA A 40 -16.59 -6.68 11.44
CA ALA A 40 -16.42 -7.83 10.55
C ALA A 40 -17.47 -7.97 9.44
N ALA A 41 -17.28 -7.22 8.34
CA ALA A 41 -17.37 -7.92 7.06
C ALA A 41 -16.34 -9.08 7.12
N ASP A 42 -16.78 -10.32 6.88
CA ASP A 42 -15.92 -11.51 6.93
C ASP A 42 -14.58 -11.24 6.24
N GLY A 43 -13.48 -11.31 6.99
CA GLY A 43 -12.13 -11.16 6.45
C GLY A 43 -11.39 -9.85 6.76
N ILE A 44 -11.92 -8.94 7.59
CA ILE A 44 -11.17 -7.77 8.10
C ILE A 44 -10.51 -8.08 9.45
N THR A 45 -9.20 -7.85 9.54
CA THR A 45 -8.42 -7.92 10.79
C THR A 45 -8.05 -6.51 11.24
N ARG A 46 -8.27 -6.18 12.52
CA ARG A 46 -7.85 -4.89 13.10
C ARG A 46 -6.43 -4.99 13.68
N GLY A 47 -5.59 -4.01 13.36
CA GLY A 47 -4.25 -3.89 13.92
C GLY A 47 -3.24 -3.24 12.97
N SER A 48 -2.11 -2.77 13.53
CA SER A 48 -1.00 -2.24 12.75
C SER A 48 -0.29 -3.35 11.98
N VAL A 49 0.01 -3.07 10.72
CA VAL A 49 0.78 -3.95 9.82
C VAL A 49 2.22 -4.10 10.30
N ALA A 50 2.75 -3.12 11.03
CA ALA A 50 4.07 -3.20 11.65
C ALA A 50 4.09 -4.16 12.86
N GLY A 51 2.93 -4.41 13.47
CA GLY A 51 2.78 -5.31 14.62
C GLY A 51 2.66 -6.78 14.24
N LYS A 52 1.69 -7.47 14.85
CA LYS A 52 1.44 -8.90 14.60
C LYS A 52 0.75 -9.09 13.24
N PHE A 53 1.56 -9.28 12.20
CA PHE A 53 1.06 -9.52 10.85
C PHE A 53 0.53 -10.97 10.67
N PRO A 54 -0.77 -11.17 10.36
CA PRO A 54 -1.44 -12.47 10.47
C PRO A 54 -1.29 -13.39 9.24
N PHE A 55 -0.45 -13.01 8.27
CA PHE A 55 -0.27 -13.78 7.03
C PHE A 55 1.04 -14.57 7.03
N ALA A 56 0.97 -15.80 6.55
CA ALA A 56 2.15 -16.63 6.34
C ALA A 56 3.03 -16.05 5.21
N PRO A 57 4.35 -16.26 5.24
CA PRO A 57 5.23 -15.88 4.14
C PRO A 57 4.76 -16.47 2.81
N HIS A 58 4.86 -15.70 1.72
CA HIS A 58 4.47 -16.10 0.37
C HIS A 58 3.03 -16.65 0.21
N SER A 59 2.08 -16.16 1.04
CA SER A 59 0.68 -16.57 0.98
C SER A 59 -0.20 -15.70 0.06
N LEU A 60 0.25 -14.48 -0.26
CA LEU A 60 -0.52 -13.45 -0.97
C LEU A 60 -0.07 -13.26 -2.42
N ASP A 61 -1.03 -13.00 -3.31
CA ASP A 61 -0.79 -12.71 -4.73
C ASP A 61 -0.78 -11.20 -5.03
N ARG A 62 -1.40 -10.39 -4.18
CA ARG A 62 -1.45 -8.93 -4.31
C ARG A 62 -1.74 -8.28 -2.98
N ILE A 63 -1.13 -7.12 -2.76
CA ILE A 63 -1.45 -6.24 -1.63
C ILE A 63 -1.80 -4.87 -2.21
N ILE A 64 -2.83 -4.24 -1.67
CA ILE A 64 -3.28 -2.91 -2.05
C ILE A 64 -3.35 -2.06 -0.79
N VAL A 65 -2.67 -0.91 -0.80
CA VAL A 65 -2.58 0.02 0.33
C VAL A 65 -3.35 1.29 -0.06
N THR A 66 -4.42 1.61 0.65
CA THR A 66 -5.38 2.69 0.30
C THR A 66 -5.44 3.83 1.31
N GLY A 67 -5.02 3.59 2.55
CA GLY A 67 -5.17 4.61 3.60
C GLY A 67 -4.74 4.18 5.00
N SER A 68 -3.72 3.33 5.12
CA SER A 68 -3.21 2.95 6.44
C SER A 68 -2.47 4.13 7.09
N SER A 69 -2.80 4.38 8.36
CA SER A 69 -2.16 5.41 9.18
C SER A 69 -0.65 5.24 9.26
N THR A 70 -0.14 4.00 9.25
CA THR A 70 1.31 3.70 9.21
C THR A 70 2.00 4.32 8.00
N TYR A 71 1.33 4.37 6.86
CA TYR A 71 1.90 4.93 5.63
C TYR A 71 1.52 6.39 5.42
N ALA A 72 0.37 6.84 5.92
CA ALA A 72 -0.06 8.24 5.87
C ALA A 72 0.80 9.15 6.76
N ALA A 73 1.39 8.58 7.83
CA ALA A 73 2.36 9.25 8.68
C ALA A 73 3.74 9.36 7.99
N ASP A 74 4.79 9.47 8.80
CA ASP A 74 6.16 9.57 8.33
C ASP A 74 6.67 8.23 7.78
N LEU A 75 6.81 8.14 6.46
CA LEU A 75 7.40 6.97 5.77
C LEU A 75 8.87 6.75 6.12
N THR A 76 9.53 7.73 6.74
CA THR A 76 10.90 7.57 7.22
C THR A 76 10.98 6.90 8.59
N ALA A 77 9.85 6.75 9.29
CA ALA A 77 9.80 6.11 10.58
C ALA A 77 10.11 4.60 10.49
N PRO A 78 10.75 4.00 11.52
CA PRO A 78 11.01 2.57 11.56
C PRO A 78 9.76 1.71 11.39
N GLU A 79 8.61 2.19 11.88
CA GLU A 79 7.33 1.49 11.77
C GLU A 79 6.92 1.25 10.31
N ALA A 80 7.08 2.24 9.43
CA ALA A 80 6.76 2.11 8.01
C ALA A 80 7.65 1.07 7.32
N TYR A 81 8.93 0.99 7.68
CA TYR A 81 9.85 -0.03 7.17
C TYR A 81 9.49 -1.43 7.65
N ILE A 82 9.15 -1.58 8.93
CA ILE A 82 8.72 -2.87 9.49
C ILE A 82 7.41 -3.32 8.84
N ALA A 83 6.44 -2.41 8.67
CA ALA A 83 5.20 -2.69 7.97
C ALA A 83 5.46 -3.14 6.53
N THR A 84 6.30 -2.42 5.77
CA THR A 84 6.65 -2.81 4.40
C THR A 84 7.32 -4.18 4.36
N ALA A 85 8.27 -4.47 5.24
CA ALA A 85 8.90 -5.79 5.32
C ALA A 85 7.87 -6.91 5.59
N ASN A 86 6.91 -6.69 6.49
CA ASN A 86 5.82 -7.62 6.76
C ASN A 86 4.98 -7.88 5.50
N LEU A 87 4.55 -6.82 4.80
CA LEU A 87 3.78 -6.94 3.56
C LEU A 87 4.55 -7.70 2.47
N LEU A 88 5.81 -7.33 2.23
CA LEU A 88 6.65 -7.96 1.21
C LEU A 88 6.92 -9.43 1.52
N SER A 89 7.08 -9.78 2.81
CA SER A 89 7.30 -11.17 3.22
C SER A 89 6.13 -12.11 2.91
N ALA A 90 4.89 -11.60 2.94
CA ALA A 90 3.72 -12.40 2.59
C ALA A 90 3.45 -12.48 1.08
N LEU A 91 4.06 -11.63 0.26
CA LEU A 91 3.92 -11.72 -1.19
C LEU A 91 4.67 -12.92 -1.75
N LYS A 92 4.04 -13.63 -2.68
CA LYS A 92 4.73 -14.63 -3.52
C LYS A 92 5.74 -13.93 -4.45
N PRO A 93 6.77 -14.64 -4.94
CA PRO A 93 7.69 -14.09 -5.92
C PRO A 93 6.98 -13.52 -7.17
N ARG A 94 7.51 -12.43 -7.73
CA ARG A 94 6.92 -11.69 -8.89
C ARG A 94 5.54 -11.09 -8.63
N ARG A 95 5.06 -11.07 -7.39
CA ARG A 95 3.82 -10.40 -7.00
C ARG A 95 4.09 -8.99 -6.54
N ARG A 96 3.01 -8.24 -6.36
CA ARG A 96 3.09 -6.78 -6.21
C ARG A 96 2.27 -6.25 -5.05
N VAL A 97 2.83 -5.24 -4.41
CA VAL A 97 2.10 -4.30 -3.57
C VAL A 97 1.82 -3.04 -4.40
N ILE A 98 0.64 -2.47 -4.23
CA ILE A 98 0.19 -1.27 -4.94
C ILE A 98 -0.24 -0.26 -3.89
N PHE A 99 0.45 0.87 -3.84
CA PHE A 99 0.02 2.04 -3.08
C PHE A 99 -0.90 2.88 -3.95
N LEU A 100 -2.11 3.13 -3.44
CA LEU A 100 -3.12 3.97 -4.07
C LEU A 100 -3.16 5.30 -3.32
N GLU A 101 -2.81 6.37 -4.02
CA GLU A 101 -2.87 7.73 -3.49
C GLU A 101 -3.91 8.52 -4.29
N PRO A 102 -4.83 9.25 -3.62
CA PRO A 102 -5.79 10.10 -4.31
C PRO A 102 -5.05 11.20 -5.07
N GLY A 103 -5.40 11.40 -6.33
CA GLY A 103 -4.98 12.56 -7.11
C GLY A 103 -5.73 13.82 -6.66
N VAL A 104 -5.12 14.98 -6.85
CA VAL A 104 -5.75 16.27 -6.56
C VAL A 104 -6.70 16.61 -7.71
N ALA A 105 -8.00 16.71 -7.44
CA ALA A 105 -9.01 17.09 -8.43
C ALA A 105 -8.67 18.47 -9.04
N GLY A 106 -8.24 18.49 -10.31
CA GLY A 106 -7.86 19.71 -11.02
C GLY A 106 -6.48 20.30 -10.66
N GLY A 107 -5.64 19.56 -9.93
CA GLY A 107 -4.30 19.99 -9.52
C GLY A 107 -3.20 19.05 -10.02
N ARG A 108 -1.94 19.52 -9.95
CA ARG A 108 -0.76 18.65 -10.16
C ARG A 108 -0.78 17.52 -9.12
N PRO A 109 -0.34 16.30 -9.47
CA PRO A 109 -0.19 15.22 -8.49
C PRO A 109 0.62 15.72 -7.29
N GLU A 110 0.39 15.15 -6.10
CA GLU A 110 1.28 15.38 -4.96
C GLU A 110 2.59 14.61 -5.22
N GLU A 111 3.36 15.08 -6.20
CA GLU A 111 4.62 14.47 -6.68
C GLU A 111 5.58 14.23 -5.53
N ALA A 112 5.58 15.10 -4.51
CA ALA A 112 6.35 14.95 -3.29
C ALA A 112 5.98 13.68 -2.52
N ARG A 113 4.69 13.38 -2.38
CA ARG A 113 4.19 12.20 -1.68
C ARG A 113 4.55 10.91 -2.44
N LEU A 114 4.34 10.90 -3.75
CA LEU A 114 4.73 9.77 -4.60
C LEU A 114 6.22 9.50 -4.55
N ARG A 115 7.03 10.56 -4.65
CA ARG A 115 8.48 10.46 -4.54
C ARG A 115 8.91 9.91 -3.18
N THR A 116 8.23 10.28 -2.10
CA THR A 116 8.54 9.75 -0.76
C THR A 116 8.22 8.24 -0.68
N ILE A 117 7.15 7.78 -1.32
CA ILE A 117 6.83 6.35 -1.42
C ILE A 117 7.86 5.62 -2.27
N GLU A 118 8.29 6.20 -3.41
CA GLU A 118 9.35 5.64 -4.24
C GLU A 118 10.67 5.52 -3.46
N GLU A 119 11.14 6.61 -2.85
CA GLU A 119 12.36 6.65 -2.02
C GLU A 119 12.28 5.67 -0.82
N HIS A 120 11.09 5.45 -0.26
CA HIS A 120 10.86 4.43 0.76
C HIS A 120 11.08 3.02 0.20
N LEU A 121 10.46 2.73 -0.94
CA LEU A 121 10.49 1.41 -1.58
C LEU A 121 11.83 1.07 -2.22
N GLU A 122 12.63 2.06 -2.60
CA GLU A 122 14.00 1.88 -3.14
C GLU A 122 14.94 1.20 -2.14
N ASN A 123 14.62 1.23 -0.84
CA ASN A 123 15.38 0.52 0.19
C ASN A 123 15.16 -1.00 0.18
N PHE A 124 14.27 -1.49 -0.69
CA PHE A 124 13.92 -2.91 -0.78
C PHE A 124 14.27 -3.46 -2.17
N PRO A 125 14.80 -4.71 -2.25
CA PRO A 125 15.10 -5.32 -3.53
C PRO A 125 13.81 -5.58 -4.32
N GLY A 126 13.65 -4.94 -5.48
CA GLY A 126 12.48 -5.11 -6.34
C GLY A 126 12.45 -4.09 -7.47
N THR A 127 11.32 -4.00 -8.14
CA THR A 127 11.11 -3.01 -9.21
C THR A 127 9.91 -2.13 -8.90
N ILE A 128 10.10 -0.82 -8.99
CA ILE A 128 9.07 0.19 -8.77
C ILE A 128 8.55 0.66 -10.13
N VAL A 129 7.24 0.79 -10.25
CA VAL A 129 6.57 1.37 -11.43
C VAL A 129 5.47 2.29 -10.94
N THR A 130 5.55 3.56 -11.33
CA THR A 130 4.54 4.58 -11.02
C THR A 130 3.65 4.82 -12.22
N ARG A 131 2.34 4.91 -11.98
CA ARG A 131 1.33 5.16 -13.01
C ARG A 131 0.33 6.17 -12.51
N SER A 132 -0.05 7.10 -13.38
CA SER A 132 -1.24 7.93 -13.17
C SER A 132 -2.43 7.30 -13.88
N TYR A 133 -3.58 7.35 -13.22
CA TYR A 133 -4.86 7.01 -13.81
C TYR A 133 -5.76 8.22 -13.73
N HIS A 134 -6.22 8.67 -14.89
CA HIS A 134 -7.16 9.78 -15.03
C HIS A 134 -8.39 9.25 -15.76
N ASP A 135 -9.55 9.38 -15.15
CA ASP A 135 -10.85 8.95 -15.71
C ASP A 135 -11.34 9.85 -16.88
N GLY A 136 -10.43 10.58 -17.54
CA GLY A 136 -10.79 11.60 -18.52
C GLY A 136 -11.51 11.06 -19.76
N MET A 137 -11.15 9.87 -20.23
CA MET A 137 -11.69 9.30 -21.48
C MET A 137 -13.03 8.59 -21.31
N GLU A 138 -13.19 7.74 -20.29
CA GLU A 138 -14.46 7.05 -20.03
C GLU A 138 -15.54 8.04 -19.59
N ARG A 139 -15.17 9.07 -18.81
CA ARG A 139 -16.08 10.18 -18.47
C ARG A 139 -16.54 10.98 -19.68
N PHE A 140 -15.64 11.31 -20.61
CA PHE A 140 -16.01 12.02 -21.85
C PHE A 140 -17.07 11.26 -22.64
N LEU A 141 -16.92 9.94 -22.72
CA LEU A 141 -17.88 9.04 -23.39
C LEU A 141 -19.16 8.83 -22.58
N SER A 142 -19.10 8.85 -21.25
CA SER A 142 -20.27 8.64 -20.36
C SER A 142 -21.26 9.81 -20.33
N LEU A 143 -20.90 10.97 -20.88
CA LEU A 143 -21.70 12.20 -20.82
C LEU A 143 -22.06 12.66 -19.40
N GLU A 144 -21.45 12.10 -18.34
CA GLU A 144 -21.76 12.44 -16.94
C GLU A 144 -21.52 13.91 -16.61
N TRP A 145 -20.70 14.59 -17.42
CA TRP A 145 -20.49 16.03 -17.37
C TRP A 145 -21.78 16.84 -17.62
N LEU A 146 -22.73 16.33 -18.42
CA LEU A 146 -24.02 16.98 -18.70
C LEU A 146 -24.97 16.96 -17.49
N ILE A 147 -24.81 16.00 -16.58
CA ILE A 147 -25.67 15.80 -15.41
C ILE A 147 -25.05 16.45 -14.16
N GLY A 148 -24.00 17.26 -14.33
CA GLY A 148 -23.36 17.98 -13.22
C GLY A 148 -22.60 17.09 -12.23
N ARG A 149 -22.36 15.80 -12.54
CA ARG A 149 -21.56 14.92 -11.70
C ARG A 149 -20.07 15.28 -11.84
N LYS A 150 -19.54 15.98 -10.84
CA LYS A 150 -18.14 16.43 -10.75
C LYS A 150 -17.20 15.43 -10.06
N ARG A 151 -17.45 14.11 -10.14
CA ARG A 151 -16.51 13.13 -9.57
C ARG A 151 -15.45 12.81 -10.63
N GLN A 152 -14.38 13.59 -10.65
CA GLN A 152 -13.16 13.21 -11.34
C GLN A 152 -12.39 12.25 -10.42
N VAL A 153 -12.15 11.03 -10.90
CA VAL A 153 -11.27 10.08 -10.22
C VAL A 153 -9.88 10.24 -10.83
N ASP A 154 -9.04 11.00 -10.13
CA ASP A 154 -7.60 11.02 -10.37
C ASP A 154 -6.96 10.10 -9.33
N LEU A 155 -6.22 9.09 -9.77
CA LEU A 155 -5.54 8.14 -8.89
C LEU A 155 -4.09 8.01 -9.31
N MET A 156 -3.20 8.01 -8.33
CA MET A 156 -1.80 7.73 -8.53
C MET A 156 -1.48 6.38 -7.91
N LEU A 157 -0.75 5.56 -8.67
CA LEU A 157 -0.40 4.20 -8.28
C LEU A 157 1.10 4.04 -8.24
N VAL A 158 1.66 3.71 -7.07
CA VAL A 158 3.05 3.25 -6.95
C VAL A 158 3.02 1.74 -6.78
N THR A 159 3.53 1.01 -7.77
CA THR A 159 3.56 -0.45 -7.76
C THR A 159 4.98 -0.93 -7.48
N PHE A 160 5.15 -1.71 -6.42
CA PHE A 160 6.40 -2.44 -6.17
C PHE A 160 6.22 -3.92 -6.47
N THR A 161 7.10 -4.48 -7.29
CA THR A 161 7.09 -5.91 -7.63
C THR A 161 8.26 -6.62 -6.97
N VAL A 162 7.95 -7.66 -6.22
CA VAL A 162 8.90 -8.53 -5.52
C VAL A 162 9.74 -9.31 -6.53
N PRO A 163 11.06 -9.53 -6.29
CA PRO A 163 11.93 -10.29 -7.16
C PRO A 163 11.42 -11.71 -7.45
N ARG A 164 12.02 -12.33 -8.49
CA ARG A 164 11.74 -13.73 -8.81
C ARG A 164 12.31 -14.70 -7.79
N LYS A 165 13.46 -14.38 -7.19
CA LYS A 165 14.06 -15.17 -6.11
C LYS A 165 13.23 -14.94 -4.83
N PRO A 166 12.75 -16.00 -4.15
CA PRO A 166 12.08 -15.83 -2.87
C PRO A 166 13.07 -15.26 -1.85
N ILE A 167 12.62 -14.25 -1.12
CA ILE A 167 13.34 -13.60 -0.03
C ILE A 167 12.59 -13.94 1.25
N SER A 168 13.32 -14.43 2.24
CA SER A 168 12.76 -14.82 3.53
C SER A 168 12.27 -13.61 4.32
N ARG A 169 11.36 -13.85 5.28
CA ARG A 169 10.88 -12.79 6.17
C ARG A 169 12.03 -12.11 6.92
N LEU A 170 13.03 -12.88 7.37
CA LEU A 170 14.19 -12.34 8.07
C LEU A 170 14.99 -11.38 7.19
N GLU A 171 15.26 -11.76 5.94
CA GLU A 171 15.99 -10.92 4.97
C GLU A 171 15.21 -9.62 4.66
N TRP A 172 13.88 -9.67 4.51
CA TRP A 172 13.07 -8.45 4.35
C TRP A 172 13.22 -7.49 5.54
N HIS A 173 13.24 -8.02 6.76
CA HIS A 173 13.46 -7.21 7.95
C HIS A 173 14.91 -6.72 8.09
N GLN A 174 15.89 -7.45 7.55
CA GLN A 174 17.28 -6.98 7.48
C GLN A 174 17.37 -5.73 6.59
N HIS A 175 16.77 -5.75 5.40
CA HIS A 175 16.70 -4.56 4.54
C HIS A 175 16.00 -3.38 5.21
N ALA A 176 14.86 -3.63 5.89
CA ALA A 176 14.18 -2.60 6.67
C ALA A 176 15.08 -1.98 7.76
N ARG A 177 15.85 -2.82 8.47
CA ARG A 177 16.78 -2.37 9.52
C ARG A 177 17.95 -1.58 8.94
N GLU A 178 18.54 -2.05 7.85
CA GLU A 178 19.64 -1.37 7.15
C GLU A 178 19.20 0.02 6.68
N ALA A 179 17.99 0.14 6.13
CA ALA A 179 17.42 1.41 5.69
C ALA A 179 17.26 2.42 6.84
N VAL A 180 16.76 1.95 7.99
CA VAL A 180 16.61 2.78 9.19
C VAL A 180 17.98 3.22 9.72
N MET A 181 18.96 2.31 9.79
CA MET A 181 20.31 2.60 10.28
C MET A 181 21.08 3.59 9.37
N ALA A 182 20.94 3.44 8.05
CA ALA A 182 21.56 4.35 7.08
C ALA A 182 21.08 5.79 7.27
N ARG A 183 19.87 6.00 7.76
CA ARG A 183 19.29 7.32 8.04
C ARG A 183 19.67 7.88 9.41
N GLN A 184 19.88 7.02 10.40
CA GLN A 184 20.29 7.41 11.76
C GLN A 184 21.79 7.73 11.87
N THR A 185 22.61 7.35 10.90
CA THR A 185 24.04 7.65 10.91
C THR A 185 24.23 9.13 10.55
N PRO A 186 24.69 10.00 11.47
CA PRO A 186 24.85 11.42 11.20
C PRO A 186 25.85 11.66 10.07
N ALA A 187 25.66 12.72 9.28
CA ALA A 187 26.53 13.12 8.16
C ALA A 187 28.01 13.41 8.54
N ALA A 188 28.40 13.23 9.80
CA ALA A 188 29.73 13.51 10.32
C ALA A 188 30.84 12.54 9.84
N THR A 189 30.51 11.44 9.16
CA THR A 189 31.51 10.45 8.69
C THR A 189 31.72 10.46 7.17
N ARG A 190 31.08 11.37 6.42
CA ARG A 190 31.28 11.51 4.96
C ARG A 190 32.32 12.57 4.56
N ALA A 191 32.97 13.22 5.53
CA ALA A 191 33.94 14.29 5.29
C ALA A 191 35.28 14.09 6.04
N ALA A 192 35.65 12.84 6.33
CA ALA A 192 36.96 12.48 6.88
C ALA A 192 37.69 11.53 5.95
#